data_AF-A0A341AYV0-F1
#
_entry.id   AF-A0A341AYV0-F1
#
_cell.length_a   1.000
_cell.length_b   1.000
_cell.length_c   1.000
_cell.angle_alpha   90.00
_cell.angle_beta   90.00
_cell.angle_gamma   90.00
#
_symmetry.space_group_name_H-M   'P 1'
#
loop_
_entity.id
_entity.type
_entity.pdbx_description
1 polymer ?
#
loop_
_entity_poly.entity_id
_entity_poly.type
_entity_poly.pdbx_seq_one_letter_code
_entity_poly.pdbx_strand_id
1 'polypeptide(L)'
;MKTFVIGIGGVTNGGKTTLAKNLQKRLPNCSIISQDNFFKPESEIETDENGFLQYDVLEALNMEEMMSAISRWMESTAHPLASRDRGNTEEIPILIIEGFLLYNYKPLDTIWNRSYFLTIPYEECKRRRSTRIYEPPDTPGYFEGHVWPMYLKHRKEMENISWEIVYLDGTKSEEDLFSQVYEDLIQELAKQKCLQVTA
;
A
#
# COMPACT_ATOMS: atom_id res chain seq x y z
N MET A 1 7.83 -10.11 19.61
CA MET A 1 8.69 -9.14 18.88
C MET A 1 7.79 -8.03 18.34
N LYS A 2 8.19 -6.75 18.45
CA LYS A 2 7.43 -5.66 17.82
C LYS A 2 7.78 -5.61 16.33
N THR A 3 6.77 -5.49 15.46
CA THR A 3 6.91 -5.32 14.01
C THR A 3 6.79 -3.84 13.63
N PHE A 4 7.15 -3.50 12.39
CA PHE A 4 6.95 -2.17 11.81
C PHE A 4 6.19 -2.30 10.48
N VAL A 5 4.95 -1.83 10.44
CA VAL A 5 4.08 -1.92 9.27
C VAL A 5 3.95 -0.56 8.57
N ILE A 6 4.30 -0.54 7.29
CA ILE A 6 4.29 0.62 6.42
C ILE A 6 3.14 0.47 5.42
N GLY A 7 2.25 1.43 5.36
CA GLY A 7 1.29 1.54 4.26
C GLY A 7 1.84 2.41 3.14
N ILE A 8 1.73 1.98 1.89
CA ILE A 8 1.96 2.80 0.69
C ILE A 8 0.67 2.83 -0.12
N GLY A 9 -0.18 3.79 0.22
CA GLY A 9 -1.40 4.12 -0.50
C GLY A 9 -1.13 5.00 -1.73
N GLY A 10 -2.19 5.27 -2.49
CA GLY A 10 -2.13 6.28 -3.53
C GLY A 10 -2.88 5.94 -4.79
N VAL A 11 -2.98 6.94 -5.66
CA VAL A 11 -3.65 6.86 -6.95
C VAL A 11 -3.12 5.73 -7.84
N THR A 12 -3.96 5.19 -8.71
CA THR A 12 -3.55 4.25 -9.76
C THR A 12 -2.41 4.83 -10.61
N ASN A 13 -1.50 3.97 -11.05
CA ASN A 13 -0.28 4.33 -11.79
C ASN A 13 0.62 5.40 -11.12
N GLY A 14 0.49 5.60 -9.81
CA GLY A 14 1.27 6.57 -9.03
C GLY A 14 2.69 6.13 -8.65
N GLY A 15 3.09 4.88 -8.92
CA GLY A 15 4.43 4.36 -8.60
C GLY A 15 4.56 3.57 -7.28
N LYS A 16 3.44 3.19 -6.65
CA LYS A 16 3.38 2.48 -5.35
C LYS A 16 4.27 1.24 -5.28
N THR A 17 4.04 0.26 -6.17
CA THR A 17 4.77 -1.01 -6.19
C THR A 17 6.27 -0.81 -6.43
N THR A 18 6.65 0.15 -7.26
CA THR A 18 8.07 0.48 -7.51
C THR A 18 8.73 1.03 -6.25
N LEU A 19 8.09 2.00 -5.58
CA LEU A 19 8.57 2.54 -4.32
C LEU A 19 8.71 1.45 -3.25
N ALA A 20 7.69 0.59 -3.10
CA ALA A 20 7.71 -0.54 -2.16
C ALA A 20 8.89 -1.48 -2.41
N LYS A 21 9.12 -1.87 -3.68
CA LYS A 21 10.24 -2.74 -4.07
C LYS A 21 11.60 -2.10 -3.81
N ASN A 22 11.75 -0.80 -4.04
CA ASN A 22 13.01 -0.11 -3.79
C ASN A 22 13.32 0.02 -2.30
N LEU A 23 12.31 0.30 -1.47
CA LEU A 23 12.43 0.29 -0.01
C LEU A 23 12.81 -1.11 0.49
N GLN A 24 12.15 -2.16 0.01
CA GLN A 24 12.45 -3.54 0.40
C GLN A 24 13.91 -3.93 0.12
N LYS A 25 14.50 -3.49 -1.00
CA LYS A 25 15.92 -3.75 -1.32
C LYS A 25 16.89 -3.14 -0.30
N ARG A 26 16.46 -2.12 0.45
CA ARG A 26 17.31 -1.31 1.34
C ARG A 26 16.99 -1.49 2.82
N LEU A 27 15.83 -2.03 3.15
CA LEU A 27 15.39 -2.30 4.51
C LEU A 27 15.65 -3.77 4.88
N PRO A 28 16.34 -4.05 6.01
CA PRO A 28 16.54 -5.43 6.45
C PRO A 28 15.20 -6.05 6.90
N ASN A 29 15.09 -7.37 6.76
CA ASN A 29 13.91 -8.14 7.20
C ASN A 29 12.57 -7.57 6.73
N CYS A 30 12.51 -7.13 5.47
CA CYS A 30 11.35 -6.45 4.87
C CYS A 30 10.57 -7.35 3.91
N SER A 31 9.26 -7.49 4.13
CA SER A 31 8.33 -8.16 3.22
C SER A 31 7.38 -7.16 2.55
N ILE A 32 6.77 -7.54 1.43
CA ILE A 32 5.76 -6.75 0.73
C ILE A 32 4.49 -7.60 0.58
N ILE A 33 3.33 -7.00 0.88
CA ILE A 33 2.01 -7.50 0.49
C ILE A 33 1.38 -6.47 -0.46
N SER A 34 1.05 -6.89 -1.67
CA SER A 34 0.41 -6.06 -2.70
C SER A 34 -1.09 -6.31 -2.75
N GLN A 35 -1.90 -5.26 -2.60
CA GLN A 35 -3.37 -5.33 -2.64
C GLN A 35 -3.90 -5.89 -3.97
N ASP A 36 -3.22 -5.61 -5.09
CA ASP A 36 -3.56 -6.11 -6.43
C ASP A 36 -3.57 -7.65 -6.51
N ASN A 37 -2.91 -8.36 -5.59
CA ASN A 37 -2.93 -9.83 -5.55
C ASN A 37 -4.24 -10.42 -4.99
N PHE A 38 -5.14 -9.58 -4.49
CA PHE A 38 -6.38 -9.99 -3.83
C PHE A 38 -7.62 -9.54 -4.58
N PHE A 39 -7.52 -9.22 -5.88
CA PHE A 39 -8.71 -9.03 -6.71
C PHE A 39 -9.50 -10.32 -6.83
N LYS A 40 -10.83 -10.19 -6.76
CA LYS A 40 -11.75 -11.28 -7.08
C LYS A 40 -11.68 -11.62 -8.58
N PRO A 41 -12.06 -12.85 -8.98
CA PRO A 41 -12.19 -13.17 -10.40
C PRO A 41 -13.24 -12.26 -11.06
N GLU A 42 -13.05 -11.95 -12.35
CA GLU A 42 -13.95 -11.07 -13.12
C GLU A 42 -15.43 -11.48 -13.02
N SER A 43 -15.72 -12.78 -12.92
CA SER A 43 -17.08 -13.31 -12.77
C SER A 43 -17.81 -12.84 -11.49
N GLU A 44 -17.08 -12.35 -10.49
CA GLU A 44 -17.62 -11.79 -9.24
C GLU A 44 -17.60 -10.26 -9.22
N ILE A 45 -17.10 -9.63 -10.28
CA ILE A 45 -17.03 -8.17 -10.38
C ILE A 45 -18.35 -7.64 -10.94
N GLU A 46 -19.03 -6.81 -10.16
CA GLU A 46 -20.27 -6.18 -10.58
C GLU A 46 -20.02 -5.19 -11.73
N THR A 47 -21.06 -4.94 -12.52
CA THR A 47 -21.07 -3.95 -13.60
C THR A 47 -22.14 -2.92 -13.30
N ASP A 48 -21.83 -1.63 -13.48
CA ASP A 48 -22.81 -0.55 -13.29
C ASP A 48 -23.77 -0.40 -14.48
N GLU A 49 -24.69 0.57 -14.39
CA GLU A 49 -25.66 0.90 -15.44
C GLU A 49 -25.04 1.37 -16.77
N ASN A 50 -23.78 1.83 -16.73
CA ASN A 50 -23.03 2.28 -17.90
C ASN A 50 -22.16 1.17 -18.50
N GLY A 51 -22.16 -0.03 -17.92
CA GLY A 51 -21.35 -1.15 -18.39
C GLY A 51 -19.92 -1.16 -17.84
N PHE A 52 -19.60 -0.36 -16.81
CA PHE A 52 -18.27 -0.35 -16.21
C PHE A 52 -18.13 -1.39 -15.10
N LEU A 53 -17.09 -2.22 -15.21
CA LEU A 53 -16.71 -3.19 -14.16
C LEU A 53 -16.27 -2.44 -12.91
N GLN A 54 -16.78 -2.82 -11.74
CA GLN A 54 -16.56 -2.10 -10.51
C GLN A 54 -15.24 -2.50 -9.82
N TYR A 55 -14.08 -2.38 -10.48
CA TYR A 55 -12.80 -2.79 -9.88
C TYR A 55 -12.27 -1.85 -8.79
N ASP A 56 -12.47 -0.54 -8.95
CA ASP A 56 -11.94 0.45 -8.02
C ASP A 56 -12.79 0.63 -6.72
N VAL A 57 -13.36 -0.45 -6.17
CA VAL A 57 -14.07 -0.48 -4.86
C VAL A 57 -13.59 -1.65 -3.98
N LEU A 58 -13.87 -1.60 -2.67
CA LEU A 58 -13.43 -2.65 -1.72
C LEU A 58 -14.10 -4.00 -2.02
N GLU A 59 -15.31 -3.99 -2.56
CA GLU A 59 -16.10 -5.17 -2.89
C GLU A 59 -15.46 -6.01 -4.01
N ALA A 60 -14.61 -5.42 -4.85
CA ALA A 60 -13.84 -6.11 -5.87
C ALA A 60 -12.63 -6.89 -5.33
N LEU A 61 -12.31 -6.70 -4.04
CA LEU A 61 -11.15 -7.29 -3.39
C LEU A 61 -11.58 -8.34 -2.35
N ASN A 62 -10.84 -9.43 -2.27
CA ASN A 62 -10.93 -10.36 -1.16
C ASN A 62 -10.08 -9.84 0.02
N MET A 63 -10.59 -8.82 0.70
CA MET A 63 -9.89 -8.19 1.84
C MET A 63 -9.72 -9.15 3.04
N GLU A 64 -10.56 -10.17 3.17
CA GLU A 64 -10.39 -11.20 4.19
C GLU A 64 -9.16 -12.06 3.93
N GLU A 65 -8.91 -12.47 2.69
CA GLU A 65 -7.68 -13.17 2.30
C GLU A 65 -6.44 -12.29 2.49
N MET A 66 -6.56 -10.98 2.20
CA MET A 66 -5.49 -10.02 2.47
C MET A 66 -5.17 -9.94 3.96
N MET A 67 -6.20 -9.83 4.82
CA MET A 67 -6.03 -9.86 6.27
C MET A 67 -5.40 -11.18 6.74
N SER A 68 -5.79 -12.31 6.17
CA SER A 68 -5.18 -13.62 6.48
C SER A 68 -3.70 -13.67 6.09
N ALA A 69 -3.30 -13.08 4.96
CA ALA A 69 -1.90 -12.97 4.56
C ALA A 69 -1.09 -12.11 5.54
N ILE A 70 -1.66 -10.98 6.00
CA ILE A 70 -1.04 -10.11 6.99
C ILE A 70 -0.87 -10.84 8.34
N SER A 71 -1.91 -11.54 8.82
CA SER A 71 -1.85 -12.31 10.06
C SER A 71 -0.81 -13.41 10.02
N ARG A 72 -0.74 -14.17 8.92
CA ARG A 72 0.30 -15.21 8.73
C ARG A 72 1.71 -14.62 8.74
N TRP A 73 1.90 -13.45 8.14
CA TRP A 73 3.18 -12.74 8.22
C TRP A 73 3.50 -12.38 9.68
N MET A 74 2.56 -11.78 10.42
CA MET A 74 2.76 -11.41 11.82
C MET A 74 3.13 -12.63 12.69
N GLU A 75 2.42 -13.74 12.55
CA GLU A 75 2.69 -14.99 13.27
C GLU A 75 4.09 -15.54 12.96
N SER A 76 4.51 -15.51 11.69
CA SER A 76 5.85 -15.97 11.27
C SER A 76 6.98 -15.15 11.92
N THR A 77 6.72 -13.87 12.22
CA THR A 77 7.69 -13.00 12.89
C THR A 77 7.68 -13.14 14.42
N ALA A 78 6.59 -13.64 15.00
CA ALA A 78 6.48 -13.90 16.44
C ALA A 78 7.19 -15.19 16.87
N HIS A 79 7.28 -16.18 15.96
CA HIS A 79 7.94 -17.45 16.19
C HIS A 79 9.01 -17.72 15.11
N PRO A 80 10.15 -17.02 15.13
CA PRO A 80 11.25 -17.34 14.23
C PRO A 80 11.69 -18.78 14.52
N LEU A 81 11.51 -19.69 13.56
CA LEU A 81 11.97 -21.08 13.68
C LEU A 81 13.44 -21.07 14.11
N ALA A 82 13.70 -21.56 15.31
CA ALA A 82 14.99 -21.53 15.97
C ALA A 82 16.08 -22.15 15.09
N SER A 83 16.78 -21.34 14.29
CA SER A 83 18.05 -21.71 13.68
C SER A 83 18.80 -20.49 13.13
N ARG A 84 20.09 -20.46 13.52
CA ARG A 84 21.22 -19.72 12.95
C ARG A 84 21.45 -18.30 13.48
N ASP A 85 22.24 -18.25 14.55
CA ASP A 85 23.53 -17.51 14.56
C ASP A 85 23.48 -16.05 14.07
N ARG A 86 22.40 -15.33 14.38
CA ARG A 86 22.34 -13.87 14.18
C ARG A 86 22.89 -13.24 15.45
N GLY A 87 24.12 -12.73 15.36
CA GLY A 87 24.69 -11.92 16.42
C GLY A 87 23.71 -10.81 16.84
N ASN A 88 23.30 -10.86 18.10
CA ASN A 88 22.83 -9.80 19.02
C ASN A 88 22.13 -8.51 18.54
N THR A 89 21.69 -8.35 17.30
CA THR A 89 20.88 -7.22 16.86
C THR A 89 19.44 -7.69 16.65
N GLU A 90 18.56 -7.33 17.58
CA GLU A 90 17.11 -7.43 17.43
C GLU A 90 16.66 -6.56 16.25
N GLU A 91 16.71 -7.10 15.03
CA GLU A 91 16.20 -6.42 13.85
C GLU A 91 14.66 -6.49 13.84
N ILE A 92 14.03 -5.32 13.91
CA ILE A 92 12.57 -5.16 13.82
C ILE A 92 12.12 -5.68 12.45
N PRO A 93 11.22 -6.68 12.36
CA PRO A 93 10.64 -7.13 11.10
C PRO A 93 9.75 -6.03 10.50
N ILE A 94 9.88 -5.82 9.19
CA ILE A 94 9.19 -4.75 8.46
C ILE A 94 8.22 -5.37 7.46
N LEU A 95 6.98 -4.89 7.45
CA LEU A 95 6.00 -5.22 6.42
C LEU A 95 5.63 -3.94 5.67
N ILE A 96 5.80 -3.94 4.35
CA ILE A 96 5.21 -2.94 3.47
C ILE A 96 3.91 -3.51 2.91
N ILE A 97 2.81 -2.80 3.09
CA ILE A 97 1.53 -3.10 2.44
C ILE A 97 1.29 -1.98 1.43
N GLU A 98 1.18 -2.32 0.16
CA GLU A 98 0.99 -1.34 -0.92
C GLU A 98 -0.28 -1.64 -1.72
N GLY A 99 -1.03 -0.59 -2.04
CA GLY A 99 -2.35 -0.73 -2.64
C GLY A 99 -3.04 0.61 -2.84
N PHE A 100 -4.06 0.66 -3.69
CA PHE A 100 -4.76 1.92 -3.98
C PHE A 100 -5.93 2.22 -3.02
N LEU A 101 -6.39 1.21 -2.28
CA LEU A 101 -7.58 1.24 -1.43
C LEU A 101 -7.32 0.86 0.05
N LEU A 102 -6.08 0.98 0.51
CA LEU A 102 -5.69 0.51 1.85
C LEU A 102 -6.37 1.30 2.98
N TYR A 103 -6.40 2.63 2.88
CA TYR A 103 -6.75 3.51 4.00
C TYR A 103 -8.26 3.75 4.19
N ASN A 104 -9.06 3.15 3.31
CA ASN A 104 -10.52 3.16 3.40
C ASN A 104 -11.05 1.90 4.11
N TYR A 105 -10.18 0.92 4.39
CA TYR A 105 -10.56 -0.35 4.99
C TYR A 105 -10.36 -0.35 6.53
N LYS A 106 -11.47 -0.13 7.24
CA LYS A 106 -11.52 0.04 8.70
C LYS A 106 -10.78 -1.00 9.54
N PRO A 107 -10.80 -2.31 9.20
CA PRO A 107 -10.04 -3.30 9.96
C PRO A 107 -8.53 -3.08 9.99
N LEU A 108 -7.97 -2.26 9.09
CA LEU A 108 -6.54 -1.91 9.07
C LEU A 108 -6.22 -0.57 9.75
N ASP A 109 -7.20 0.21 10.24
CA ASP A 109 -6.99 1.58 10.73
C ASP A 109 -5.89 1.70 11.83
N THR A 110 -5.67 0.64 12.61
CA THR A 110 -4.72 0.64 13.75
C THR A 110 -3.40 -0.07 13.49
N ILE A 111 -3.20 -0.66 12.30
CA ILE A 111 -1.99 -1.45 12.02
C ILE A 111 -0.78 -0.57 11.63
N TRP A 112 -1.03 0.65 11.15
CA TRP A 112 -0.01 1.46 10.48
C TRP A 112 0.96 2.10 11.47
N ASN A 113 2.26 1.81 11.33
CA ASN A 113 3.32 2.57 12.00
C ASN A 113 3.70 3.81 11.19
N ARG A 114 3.67 3.72 9.85
CA ARG A 114 3.85 4.87 8.95
C ARG A 114 3.00 4.71 7.69
N SER A 115 2.41 5.79 7.21
CA SER A 115 1.53 5.80 6.05
C SER A 115 1.97 6.83 5.02
N TYR A 116 2.12 6.41 3.77
CA TYR A 116 2.42 7.26 2.63
C TYR A 116 1.30 7.21 1.61
N PHE A 117 1.03 8.32 0.93
CA PHE A 117 0.02 8.36 -0.11
C PHE A 117 0.52 9.11 -1.36
N LEU A 118 0.71 8.36 -2.45
CA LEU A 118 1.12 8.91 -3.74
C LEU A 118 -0.04 9.62 -4.44
N THR A 119 0.19 10.87 -4.83
CA THR A 119 -0.74 11.71 -5.58
C THR A 119 -0.12 12.13 -6.91
N ILE A 120 -0.91 12.14 -7.98
CA ILE A 120 -0.56 12.78 -9.26
C ILE A 120 -1.82 13.49 -9.80
N PRO A 121 -1.66 14.58 -10.57
CA PRO A 121 -2.80 15.26 -11.20
C PRO A 121 -3.57 14.34 -12.16
N TYR A 122 -4.86 14.64 -12.37
CA TYR A 122 -5.77 13.90 -13.27
C TYR A 122 -5.15 13.59 -14.63
N GLU A 123 -4.62 14.60 -15.32
CA GLU A 123 -4.07 14.45 -16.68
C GLU A 123 -2.89 13.49 -16.72
N GLU A 124 -1.99 13.58 -15.74
CA GLU A 124 -0.83 12.69 -15.67
C GLU A 124 -1.24 11.26 -15.28
N CYS A 125 -2.23 11.12 -14.39
CA CYS A 125 -2.79 9.80 -14.05
C CYS A 125 -3.40 9.12 -15.27
N LYS A 126 -4.25 9.85 -16.00
CA LYS A 126 -4.88 9.37 -17.23
C LYS A 126 -3.84 8.94 -18.25
N ARG A 127 -2.85 9.80 -18.51
CA ARG A 127 -1.75 9.53 -19.44
C ARG A 127 -0.93 8.30 -19.04
N ARG A 128 -0.61 8.12 -17.76
CA ARG A 128 0.11 6.93 -17.29
C ARG A 128 -0.76 5.68 -17.39
N ARG A 129 -2.03 5.75 -17.01
CA ARG A 129 -2.94 4.60 -17.04
C ARG A 129 -3.14 4.10 -18.47
N SER A 130 -3.31 4.99 -19.45
CA SER A 130 -3.45 4.61 -20.87
C SER A 130 -2.23 3.87 -21.46
N THR A 131 -1.08 3.89 -20.79
CA THR A 131 0.12 3.14 -21.22
C THR A 131 0.22 1.74 -20.59
N ARG A 132 -0.61 1.43 -19.60
CA ARG A 132 -0.64 0.12 -18.93
C ARG A 132 -1.79 -0.71 -19.50
N ILE A 133 -1.51 -1.97 -19.80
CA ILE A 133 -2.52 -2.94 -20.21
C ILE A 133 -2.97 -3.67 -18.94
N TYR A 134 -4.26 -3.57 -18.64
CA TYR A 134 -4.93 -4.33 -17.59
C TYR A 134 -5.58 -5.59 -18.18
N GLU A 135 -5.91 -6.55 -17.31
CA GLU A 135 -6.68 -7.74 -17.65
C GLU A 135 -7.88 -7.82 -16.69
N PRO A 136 -9.12 -7.61 -17.18
CA PRO A 136 -9.46 -7.19 -18.55
C PRO A 136 -8.98 -5.76 -18.86
N PRO A 137 -8.81 -5.40 -20.16
CA PRO A 137 -8.38 -4.07 -20.55
C PRO A 137 -9.43 -3.01 -20.21
N ASP A 138 -8.99 -1.80 -19.87
CA ASP A 138 -9.88 -0.64 -19.65
C ASP A 138 -10.77 -0.40 -20.89
N THR A 139 -12.09 -0.32 -20.69
CA THR A 139 -13.06 0.00 -21.75
C THR A 139 -13.03 1.51 -22.10
N PRO A 140 -13.52 1.93 -23.28
CA PRO A 140 -13.58 3.35 -23.64
C PRO A 140 -14.33 4.18 -22.58
N GLY A 141 -13.69 5.23 -22.08
CA GLY A 141 -14.26 6.12 -21.04
C GLY A 141 -14.17 5.58 -19.61
N TYR A 142 -13.58 4.40 -19.39
CA TYR A 142 -13.49 3.78 -18.06
C TYR A 142 -12.73 4.64 -17.03
N PHE A 143 -11.70 5.38 -17.47
CA PHE A 143 -10.94 6.25 -16.57
C PHE A 143 -11.81 7.38 -16.00
N GLU A 144 -12.58 8.03 -16.85
CA GLU A 144 -13.47 9.14 -16.50
C GLU A 144 -14.75 8.68 -15.83
N GLY A 145 -15.29 7.55 -16.27
CA GLY A 145 -16.56 7.01 -15.82
C GLY A 145 -16.47 6.26 -14.49
N HIS A 146 -15.33 5.61 -14.21
CA HIS A 146 -15.18 4.76 -13.03
C HIS A 146 -13.95 5.13 -12.18
N VAL A 147 -12.76 5.00 -12.76
CA VAL A 147 -11.49 5.07 -12.02
C VAL A 147 -11.31 6.37 -11.25
N TRP A 148 -11.43 7.51 -11.95
CA TRP A 148 -11.20 8.82 -11.34
C TRP A 148 -12.31 9.23 -10.37
N PRO A 149 -13.61 9.06 -10.69
CA PRO A 149 -14.68 9.25 -9.72
C PRO A 149 -14.48 8.42 -8.45
N MET A 150 -14.04 7.17 -8.59
CA MET A 150 -13.77 6.30 -7.44
C MET A 150 -12.59 6.77 -6.61
N TYR A 151 -11.48 7.12 -7.26
CA TYR A 151 -10.36 7.77 -6.58
C TYR A 151 -10.82 9.00 -5.78
N LEU A 152 -11.62 9.90 -6.36
CA LEU A 152 -12.13 11.09 -5.65
C LEU A 152 -13.03 10.73 -4.46
N LYS A 153 -13.91 9.73 -4.61
CA LYS A 153 -14.73 9.22 -3.51
C LYS A 153 -13.84 8.73 -2.36
N HIS A 154 -12.84 7.91 -2.66
CA HIS A 154 -11.92 7.35 -1.67
C HIS A 154 -11.08 8.43 -0.99
N ARG A 155 -10.61 9.43 -1.75
CA ARG A 155 -9.92 10.60 -1.19
C ARG A 155 -10.77 11.37 -0.19
N LYS A 156 -12.06 11.55 -0.49
CA LYS A 156 -13.00 12.22 0.41
C LYS A 156 -13.24 11.41 1.69
N GLU A 157 -13.40 10.09 1.57
CA GLU A 157 -13.53 9.20 2.73
C GLU A 157 -12.30 9.26 3.65
N MET A 158 -11.10 9.45 3.08
CA MET A 158 -9.85 9.59 3.83
C MET A 158 -9.73 10.90 4.61
N GLU A 159 -10.56 11.92 4.36
CA GLU A 159 -10.50 13.21 5.07
C GLU A 159 -10.77 13.06 6.58
N ASN A 160 -11.47 11.99 6.98
CA ASN A 160 -11.84 11.70 8.37
C ASN A 160 -10.93 10.66 9.04
N ILE A 161 -9.75 10.40 8.49
CA ILE A 161 -8.78 9.47 9.06
C ILE A 161 -8.17 10.04 10.35
N SER A 162 -7.97 9.17 11.35
CA SER A 162 -7.48 9.54 12.69
C SER A 162 -5.96 9.41 12.86
N TRP A 163 -5.23 8.94 11.85
CA TRP A 163 -3.77 8.81 11.87
C TRP A 163 -3.11 9.67 10.78
N GLU A 164 -1.81 9.91 10.92
CA GLU A 164 -1.05 10.75 9.99
C GLU A 164 -0.76 10.02 8.67
N ILE A 165 -0.96 10.71 7.55
CA ILE A 165 -0.57 10.25 6.22
C ILE A 165 0.38 11.27 5.59
N VAL A 166 1.55 10.82 5.18
CA VAL A 166 2.51 11.62 4.43
C VAL A 166 2.14 11.60 2.94
N TYR A 167 1.73 12.74 2.41
CA TYR A 167 1.38 12.89 1.00
C TYR A 167 2.63 13.10 0.14
N LEU A 168 2.74 12.29 -0.92
CA LEU A 168 3.87 12.30 -1.84
C LEU A 168 3.43 12.76 -3.23
N ASP A 169 4.28 13.56 -3.85
CA ASP A 169 4.14 13.95 -5.25
C ASP A 169 4.70 12.83 -6.14
N GLY A 170 3.80 12.02 -6.71
CA GLY A 170 4.13 10.91 -7.60
C GLY A 170 4.60 11.34 -9.01
N THR A 171 4.71 12.64 -9.28
CA THR A 171 5.31 13.17 -10.51
C THR A 171 6.84 13.24 -10.44
N LYS A 172 7.41 13.20 -9.22
CA LYS A 172 8.85 13.10 -8.98
C LYS A 172 9.45 11.81 -9.55
N SER A 173 10.78 11.81 -9.69
CA SER A 173 11.52 10.62 -10.13
C SER A 173 11.43 9.49 -9.09
N GLU A 174 11.68 8.26 -9.55
CA GLU A 174 11.75 7.08 -8.69
C GLU A 174 12.80 7.23 -7.58
N GLU A 175 13.95 7.82 -7.90
CA GLU A 175 15.06 8.05 -6.96
C GLU A 175 14.73 9.13 -5.92
N ASP A 176 14.07 10.22 -6.33
CA ASP A 176 13.66 11.28 -5.41
C ASP A 176 12.60 10.78 -4.42
N LEU A 177 11.60 10.04 -4.91
CA LEU A 177 10.57 9.43 -4.07
C LEU A 177 11.18 8.42 -3.10
N PHE A 178 12.07 7.56 -3.59
CA PHE A 178 12.78 6.61 -2.74
C PHE A 178 13.56 7.33 -1.65
N SER A 179 14.38 8.33 -2.00
CA SER A 179 15.23 9.05 -1.04
C SER A 179 14.40 9.76 0.02
N GLN A 180 13.36 10.50 -0.40
CA GLN A 180 12.44 11.18 0.50
C GLN A 180 11.79 10.21 1.51
N VAL A 181 11.27 9.09 1.04
CA VAL A 181 10.57 8.12 1.89
C VAL A 181 11.53 7.33 2.77
N TYR A 182 12.71 6.97 2.24
CA TYR A 182 13.72 6.25 2.99
C TYR A 182 14.22 7.10 4.18
N GLU A 183 14.55 8.38 3.95
CA GLU A 183 14.99 9.29 5.01
C GLU A 183 13.97 9.44 6.15
N ASP A 184 12.69 9.56 5.82
CA ASP A 184 11.61 9.59 6.81
C ASP A 184 11.52 8.26 7.58
N LEU A 185 11.53 7.13 6.87
CA LEU A 185 11.45 5.80 7.47
C LEU A 185 12.58 5.50 8.45
N ILE A 186 13.83 5.89 8.14
CA ILE A 186 14.95 5.63 9.05
C ILE A 186 14.75 6.39 10.37
N GLN A 187 14.21 7.61 10.31
CA GLN A 187 13.91 8.40 11.51
C GLN A 187 12.79 7.76 12.33
N GLU A 188 11.71 7.32 11.71
CA GLU A 188 10.59 6.65 12.40
C GLU A 188 11.01 5.31 13.02
N LEU A 189 11.82 4.51 12.31
CA LEU A 189 12.38 3.27 12.83
C LEU A 189 13.31 3.54 14.04
N ALA A 190 14.10 4.61 14.00
CA ALA A 190 14.95 4.99 15.12
C ALA A 190 14.13 5.40 16.36
N LYS A 191 13.07 6.19 16.18
CA LYS A 191 12.13 6.56 17.26
C LYS A 191 11.52 5.32 17.90
N GLN A 192 11.09 4.35 17.10
CA GLN A 192 10.49 3.10 17.60
C GLN A 192 11.50 2.24 18.38
N LYS A 193 12.78 2.22 17.96
CA LYS A 193 13.85 1.54 18.72
C LYS A 193 14.12 2.23 20.06
N CYS A 194 14.17 3.55 20.10
CA CYS A 194 14.36 4.30 21.36
C CYS A 194 13.25 4.02 22.38
N LEU A 195 11.99 3.99 21.92
CA LEU A 195 10.83 3.64 22.78
C LEU A 195 10.91 2.22 23.36
N GLN A 196 11.64 1.30 22.74
CA GLN A 196 11.84 -0.07 23.26
C GLN A 196 12.92 -0.13 24.33
N VAL A 197 13.92 0.74 24.29
CA VAL A 197 14.99 0.79 25.30
C VAL A 197 14.52 1.43 26.61
N THR A 198 13.50 2.30 26.53
CA THR A 198 13.00 3.07 27.69
C THR A 198 11.78 2.47 28.38
N ALA A 199 11.21 1.38 27.86
CA ALA A 199 9.99 0.72 28.37
C ALA A 199 10.34 -0.61 29.06
#